data_AF-T0L0H7-F1
#
_entry.id   AF-T0L0H7-F1
#
_cell.length_a   1.000
_cell.length_b   1.000
_cell.length_c   1.000
_cell.angle_alpha   90.00
_cell.angle_beta   90.00
_cell.angle_gamma   90.00
#
_symmetry.space_group_name_H-M   'P 1'
#
loop_
_entity.id
_entity.type
_entity.pdbx_description
1 polymer ?
#
loop_
_entity_poly.entity_id
_entity_poly.type
_entity_poly.pdbx_seq_one_letter_code
_entity_poly.pdbx_strand_id
1 'polypeptide(L)'
;MYSTPEEIDAAVAAYRSHISNHNRRAVEVYLSLVSDADFEEGDDEGDEDINDVRIQSLWPIFDNRLGTFVSTPSQILTRWDELCSIYDMDGTGGRVPSEEEKALLEDYFLAMEQDLKRSCREEVRQTIKFPEEFRLLAKQVQALTGPGMTEYKSKYQASFWTGPWIPTAETENHLPNIIKSPEWLEENVVSFCWDVAAGWESGVGYDCWSYVVYCRRAAENDEASACAEPWAWRYMLNDIYGQEVFNTIPELLAWYYRYRERSLPDASSMTGYEILTGKVLS
;
A
#
# COMPACT_ATOMS: atom_id res chain seq x y z
N MET A 1 -6.73 21.35 -7.62
CA MET A 1 -5.51 22.00 -7.10
C MET A 1 -4.47 20.90 -7.00
N TYR A 2 -3.24 21.14 -7.44
CA TYR A 2 -2.17 20.15 -7.37
C TYR A 2 -1.34 20.40 -6.11
N SER A 3 -0.98 19.33 -5.41
CA SER A 3 -0.14 19.35 -4.22
C SER A 3 1.31 19.68 -4.58
N THR A 4 1.99 20.41 -3.72
CA THR A 4 3.42 20.70 -3.90
C THR A 4 4.28 19.49 -3.55
N PRO A 5 5.55 19.42 -4.02
CA PRO A 5 6.49 18.38 -3.58
C PRO A 5 6.60 18.30 -2.06
N GLU A 6 6.66 19.43 -1.36
CA GLU A 6 6.78 19.48 0.09
C GLU A 6 5.54 18.91 0.80
N GLU A 7 4.34 19.13 0.25
CA GLU A 7 3.09 18.57 0.78
C GLU A 7 3.05 17.04 0.62
N ILE A 8 3.51 16.53 -0.53
CA ILE A 8 3.60 15.08 -0.77
C ILE A 8 4.66 14.45 0.16
N ASP A 9 5.83 15.07 0.29
CA ASP A 9 6.90 14.59 1.17
C ASP A 9 6.42 14.54 2.63
N ALA A 10 5.75 15.60 3.09
CA ALA A 10 5.17 15.65 4.44
C ALA A 10 4.08 14.58 4.63
N ALA A 11 3.21 14.39 3.64
CA ALA A 11 2.15 13.37 3.70
C ALA A 11 2.71 11.95 3.75
N VAL A 12 3.73 11.65 2.94
CA VAL A 12 4.43 10.35 2.94
C VAL A 12 5.11 10.11 4.28
N ALA A 13 5.81 11.11 4.83
CA ALA A 13 6.45 11.01 6.13
C ALA A 13 5.43 10.77 7.26
N ALA A 14 4.29 11.47 7.25
CA ALA A 14 3.22 11.29 8.22
C ALA A 14 2.58 9.89 8.11
N TYR A 15 2.31 9.44 6.88
CA TYR A 15 1.78 8.11 6.58
C TYR A 15 2.70 7.00 7.12
N ARG A 16 4.00 7.05 6.76
CA ARG A 16 5.02 6.09 7.21
C ARG A 16 5.14 6.07 8.73
N SER A 17 5.23 7.26 9.34
CA SER A 17 5.38 7.40 10.78
C SER A 17 4.18 6.83 11.54
N HIS A 18 2.95 7.11 11.09
CA HIS A 18 1.76 6.56 11.74
C HIS A 18 1.75 5.02 11.70
N ILE A 19 1.89 4.44 10.50
CA ILE A 19 1.79 2.99 10.32
C ILE A 19 2.95 2.27 11.03
N SER A 20 4.18 2.77 10.89
CA SER A 20 5.34 2.20 11.57
C SER A 20 5.18 2.22 13.09
N ASN A 21 4.69 3.33 13.66
CA ASN A 21 4.44 3.42 15.10
C ASN A 21 3.30 2.50 15.55
N HIS A 22 2.22 2.39 14.77
CA HIS A 22 1.12 1.47 15.06
C HIS A 22 1.62 0.02 15.07
N ASN A 23 2.29 -0.40 14.00
CA ASN A 23 2.81 -1.75 13.84
C ASN A 23 3.85 -2.07 14.91
N ARG A 24 4.73 -1.11 15.26
CA ARG A 24 5.69 -1.26 16.36
C ARG A 24 5.00 -1.57 17.68
N ARG A 25 3.97 -0.81 18.04
CA ARG A 25 3.20 -1.02 19.28
C ARG A 25 2.51 -2.37 19.31
N ALA A 26 1.95 -2.81 18.18
CA ALA A 26 1.35 -4.14 18.09
C ALA A 26 2.42 -5.25 18.24
N VAL A 27 3.58 -5.10 17.61
CA VAL A 27 4.72 -6.01 17.78
C VAL A 27 5.22 -6.04 19.21
N GLU A 28 5.30 -4.89 19.90
CA GLU A 28 5.69 -4.81 21.31
C GLU A 28 4.78 -5.68 22.21
N VAL A 29 3.47 -5.71 21.93
CA VAL A 29 2.52 -6.60 22.63
C VAL A 29 2.87 -8.07 22.39
N TYR A 30 3.07 -8.46 21.13
CA TYR A 30 3.43 -9.83 20.78
C TYR A 30 4.77 -10.26 21.37
N LEU A 31 5.77 -9.38 21.40
CA LEU A 31 7.08 -9.69 21.96
C LEU A 31 7.03 -9.91 23.47
N SER A 32 6.21 -9.14 24.20
CA SER A 32 5.98 -9.39 25.63
C SER A 32 5.40 -10.78 25.84
N LEU A 33 4.36 -11.11 25.08
CA LEU A 33 3.68 -12.40 25.15
C LEU A 33 4.59 -13.59 24.82
N VAL A 34 5.44 -13.48 23.79
CA VAL A 34 6.43 -14.51 23.42
C VAL A 34 7.53 -14.65 24.48
N SER A 35 7.89 -13.55 25.14
CA SER A 35 8.90 -13.55 26.21
C SER A 35 8.37 -14.20 27.49
N ASP A 36 7.09 -13.97 27.81
CA ASP A 36 6.42 -14.45 29.02
C ASP A 36 5.81 -15.87 28.87
N ALA A 37 5.83 -16.45 27.67
CA ALA A 37 5.32 -17.79 27.44
C ALA A 37 6.22 -18.86 28.08
N ASP A 38 5.63 -19.66 28.96
CA ASP A 38 6.25 -20.84 29.56
C ASP A 38 6.22 -22.02 28.58
N PHE A 39 7.34 -22.73 28.47
CA PHE A 39 7.45 -24.01 27.76
C PHE A 39 6.97 -25.14 28.69
N GLU A 40 6.33 -26.18 28.15
CA GLU A 40 5.78 -27.26 29.00
C GLU A 40 6.91 -27.98 29.78
N GLU A 41 6.62 -28.36 31.03
CA GLU A 41 7.57 -29.11 31.89
C GLU A 41 7.94 -30.45 31.23
N GLY A 42 9.13 -30.51 30.62
CA GLY A 42 9.64 -31.70 29.93
C GLY A 42 10.44 -31.40 28.66
N ASP A 43 10.31 -30.19 28.12
CA ASP A 43 11.16 -29.70 27.04
C ASP A 43 12.50 -29.22 27.64
N ASP A 44 13.45 -30.15 27.79
CA ASP A 44 14.88 -29.86 28.07
C ASP A 44 15.54 -29.22 26.82
N GLU A 45 14.95 -28.13 26.33
CA GLU A 45 15.48 -27.33 25.24
C GLU A 45 16.48 -26.31 25.80
N GLY A 46 17.68 -26.24 25.21
CA GLY A 46 18.67 -25.25 25.61
C GLY A 46 18.20 -23.83 25.31
N ASP A 47 18.85 -22.81 25.89
CA ASP A 47 18.50 -21.40 25.64
C ASP A 47 18.52 -21.02 24.14
N GLU A 48 19.34 -21.69 23.32
CA GLU A 48 19.36 -21.52 21.86
C GLU A 48 18.11 -22.10 21.19
N ASP A 49 17.68 -23.30 21.58
CA ASP A 49 16.46 -23.96 21.08
C ASP A 49 15.21 -23.14 21.45
N ILE A 50 15.15 -22.61 22.68
CA ILE A 50 14.06 -21.74 23.16
C ILE A 50 13.96 -20.45 22.33
N ASN A 51 15.09 -19.81 22.03
CA ASN A 51 15.06 -18.59 21.23
C ASN A 51 14.67 -18.87 19.78
N ASP A 52 15.09 -20.00 19.22
CA ASP A 52 14.67 -20.42 17.90
C ASP A 52 13.15 -20.64 17.84
N VAL A 53 12.55 -21.33 18.83
CA VAL A 53 11.09 -21.51 18.91
C VAL A 53 10.38 -20.16 19.05
N ARG A 54 10.90 -19.25 19.89
CA ARG A 54 10.34 -17.89 20.03
C ARG A 54 10.41 -17.10 18.73
N ILE A 55 11.50 -17.17 17.97
CA ILE A 55 11.59 -16.52 16.65
C ILE A 55 10.62 -17.16 15.66
N GLN A 56 10.49 -18.48 15.67
CA GLN A 56 9.52 -19.21 14.83
C GLN A 56 8.08 -18.78 15.11
N SER A 57 7.74 -18.56 16.38
CA SER A 57 6.39 -18.09 16.77
C SER A 57 6.02 -16.72 16.18
N LEU A 58 7.01 -15.92 15.78
CA LEU A 58 6.84 -14.59 15.19
C LEU A 58 6.78 -14.60 13.65
N TRP A 59 6.99 -15.75 13.00
CA TRP A 59 6.92 -15.86 11.53
C TRP A 59 5.59 -15.38 10.92
N PRO A 60 4.41 -15.60 11.54
CA PRO A 60 3.16 -15.07 11.00
C PRO A 60 3.10 -13.53 10.93
N ILE A 61 3.90 -12.84 11.74
CA ILE A 61 4.02 -11.37 11.71
C ILE A 61 5.00 -10.92 10.63
N PHE A 62 6.12 -11.64 10.48
CA PHE A 62 7.24 -11.30 9.60
C PHE A 62 7.28 -12.25 8.41
N ASP A 63 8.09 -13.31 8.49
CA ASP A 63 8.09 -14.53 7.66
C ASP A 63 9.17 -15.48 8.23
N ASN A 64 9.45 -16.58 7.52
CA ASN A 64 10.49 -17.53 7.90
C ASN A 64 11.93 -17.01 7.78
N ARG A 65 12.16 -15.81 7.20
CA ARG A 65 13.48 -15.19 7.06
C ARG A 65 13.86 -14.34 8.27
N LEU A 66 12.95 -14.14 9.23
CA LEU A 66 13.20 -13.33 10.43
C LEU A 66 14.50 -13.74 11.16
N GLY A 67 14.76 -15.04 11.26
CA GLY A 67 15.97 -15.59 11.90
C GLY A 67 17.30 -15.22 11.22
N THR A 68 17.27 -14.72 9.97
CA THR A 68 18.48 -14.20 9.31
C THR A 68 18.86 -12.79 9.79
N PHE A 69 17.93 -12.09 10.45
CA PHE A 69 18.10 -10.72 10.93
C PHE A 69 18.14 -10.65 12.46
N VAL A 70 17.52 -11.57 13.18
CA VAL A 70 17.50 -11.55 14.64
C VAL A 70 17.68 -12.96 15.20
N SER A 71 18.40 -13.06 16.31
CA SER A 71 18.61 -14.30 17.07
C SER A 71 17.82 -14.33 18.37
N THR A 72 17.26 -13.18 18.79
CA THR A 72 16.40 -13.10 20.00
C THR A 72 15.25 -12.12 19.75
N PRO A 73 14.07 -12.32 20.37
CA PRO A 73 12.92 -11.42 20.20
C PRO A 73 13.21 -9.96 20.54
N SER A 74 14.07 -9.71 21.55
CA SER A 74 14.43 -8.35 21.98
C SER A 74 15.15 -7.54 20.90
N GLN A 75 15.85 -8.20 19.97
CA GLN A 75 16.55 -7.52 18.87
C GLN A 75 15.59 -6.87 17.86
N ILE A 76 14.34 -7.34 17.76
CA ILE A 76 13.36 -6.84 16.79
C ILE A 76 13.10 -5.34 16.98
N LEU A 77 12.92 -4.87 18.22
CA LEU A 77 12.68 -3.46 18.50
C LEU A 77 13.93 -2.59 18.33
N THR A 78 15.12 -3.19 18.48
CA THR A 78 16.40 -2.49 18.28
C THR A 78 16.75 -2.35 16.80
N ARG A 79 16.27 -3.28 15.97
CA ARG A 79 16.44 -3.28 14.51
C ARG A 79 15.16 -2.86 13.77
N TRP A 80 14.27 -2.13 14.45
CA TRP A 80 12.94 -1.81 13.92
C TRP A 80 13.00 -1.13 12.55
N ASP A 81 13.85 -0.12 12.37
CA ASP A 81 13.91 0.63 11.10
C ASP A 81 14.34 -0.25 9.91
N GLU A 82 15.27 -1.18 10.14
CA GLU A 82 15.73 -2.14 9.13
C GLU A 82 14.62 -3.14 8.79
N LEU A 83 14.01 -3.77 9.80
CA LEU A 83 12.91 -4.71 9.62
C LEU A 83 11.69 -4.03 9.00
N CYS A 84 11.45 -2.77 9.36
CA CYS A 84 10.36 -1.98 8.83
C CYS A 84 10.48 -1.79 7.31
N SER A 85 11.69 -1.59 6.81
CA SER A 85 11.95 -1.49 5.36
C SER A 85 11.91 -2.84 4.65
N ILE A 86 12.25 -3.95 5.31
CA ILE A 86 12.27 -5.30 4.71
C ILE A 86 10.86 -5.88 4.59
N TYR A 87 10.01 -5.59 5.58
CA TYR A 87 8.67 -6.16 5.73
C TYR A 87 7.54 -5.16 5.44
N ASP A 88 7.89 -3.98 4.88
CA ASP A 88 6.94 -2.90 4.57
C ASP A 88 6.08 -2.48 5.78
N MET A 89 6.66 -2.45 6.99
CA MET A 89 5.93 -2.17 8.24
C MET A 89 5.55 -0.69 8.40
N ASP A 90 5.96 0.19 7.48
CA ASP A 90 5.50 1.58 7.38
C ASP A 90 4.43 1.77 6.30
N GLY A 91 3.95 0.67 5.71
CA GLY A 91 2.95 0.67 4.65
C GLY A 91 3.45 1.15 3.29
N THR A 92 4.78 1.25 3.11
CA THR A 92 5.42 1.52 1.83
C THR A 92 6.28 0.33 1.42
N GLY A 93 6.30 0.02 0.13
CA GLY A 93 7.14 -1.05 -0.40
C GLY A 93 8.59 -0.58 -0.52
N GLY A 94 9.50 -1.36 0.07
CA GLY A 94 10.93 -1.21 -0.12
C GLY A 94 11.51 0.12 0.37
N ARG A 95 12.77 0.36 -0.01
CA ARG A 95 13.51 1.58 0.36
C ARG A 95 13.16 2.74 -0.57
N VAL A 96 13.62 3.94 -0.20
CA VAL A 96 13.63 5.09 -1.12
C VAL A 96 14.39 4.70 -2.40
N PRO A 97 13.80 4.91 -3.59
CA PRO A 97 14.43 4.53 -4.84
C PRO A 97 15.81 5.16 -5.05
N SER A 98 16.75 4.40 -5.61
CA SER A 98 18.04 4.92 -6.08
C SER A 98 17.87 5.83 -7.30
N GLU A 99 18.90 6.61 -7.67
CA GLU A 99 18.83 7.46 -8.87
C GLU A 99 18.67 6.63 -10.16
N GLU A 100 19.23 5.42 -10.21
CA GLU A 100 19.04 4.49 -11.32
C GLU A 100 17.59 3.98 -11.39
N GLU A 101 17.01 3.64 -10.24
CA GLU A 101 15.60 3.22 -10.15
C GLU A 101 14.64 4.37 -10.51
N LYS A 102 14.97 5.62 -10.13
CA LYS A 102 14.22 6.82 -10.53
C LYS A 102 14.26 7.07 -12.04
N ALA A 103 15.40 6.79 -12.69
CA ALA A 103 15.49 6.90 -14.14
C ALA A 103 14.61 5.85 -14.85
N LEU A 104 14.62 4.60 -14.38
CA LEU A 104 13.76 3.54 -14.90
C LEU A 104 12.26 3.84 -14.69
N LEU A 105 11.91 4.48 -13.57
CA LEU A 105 10.56 4.97 -13.30
C LEU A 105 10.10 6.00 -14.33
N GLU A 106 10.97 6.91 -14.74
CA GLU A 106 10.62 7.92 -15.76
C GLU A 106 10.35 7.27 -17.12
N ASP A 107 11.15 6.28 -17.52
CA ASP A 107 10.91 5.51 -18.75
C ASP A 107 9.55 4.79 -18.70
N TYR A 108 9.22 4.19 -17.55
CA TYR A 108 7.91 3.58 -17.31
C TYR A 108 6.76 4.60 -17.42
N PHE A 109 6.90 5.80 -16.84
CA PHE A 109 5.87 6.84 -16.93
C PHE A 109 5.68 7.39 -18.34
N LEU A 110 6.76 7.45 -19.13
CA LEU A 110 6.68 7.83 -20.53
C LEU A 110 5.93 6.78 -21.37
N ALA A 111 6.17 5.49 -21.12
CA ALA A 111 5.43 4.41 -21.77
C ALA A 111 3.93 4.45 -21.39
N MET A 112 3.62 4.59 -20.09
CA MET A 112 2.26 4.77 -19.59
C MET A 112 1.55 5.97 -20.24
N GLU A 113 2.21 7.13 -20.35
CA GLU A 113 1.62 8.31 -21.00
C GLU A 113 1.29 8.04 -22.48
N GLN A 114 2.16 7.32 -23.20
CA GLN A 114 1.90 6.99 -24.61
C GLN A 114 0.67 6.09 -24.77
N ASP A 115 0.53 5.06 -23.93
CA ASP A 115 -0.61 4.14 -24.01
C ASP A 115 -1.91 4.77 -23.48
N LEU A 116 -1.83 5.65 -22.48
CA LEU A 116 -2.96 6.48 -22.06
C LEU A 116 -3.45 7.35 -23.22
N LYS A 117 -2.56 7.96 -24.01
CA LYS A 117 -2.97 8.74 -25.19
C LYS A 117 -3.65 7.91 -26.27
N ARG A 118 -3.25 6.64 -26.43
CA ARG A 118 -3.88 5.72 -27.40
C ARG A 118 -5.29 5.31 -26.98
N SER A 119 -5.53 5.15 -25.68
CA SER A 119 -6.77 4.63 -25.10
C SER A 119 -7.75 5.71 -24.62
N CYS A 120 -7.28 6.93 -24.38
CA CYS A 120 -8.10 8.01 -23.85
C CYS A 120 -9.17 8.54 -24.83
N ARG A 121 -10.15 9.27 -24.29
CA ARG A 121 -11.12 10.04 -25.08
C ARG A 121 -10.42 11.03 -26.00
N GLU A 122 -10.96 11.18 -27.21
CA GLU A 122 -10.42 12.07 -28.25
C GLU A 122 -10.22 13.51 -27.74
N GLU A 123 -11.16 14.02 -26.94
CA GLU A 123 -11.16 15.37 -26.37
C GLU A 123 -9.86 15.72 -25.63
N VAL A 124 -9.26 14.75 -24.94
CA VAL A 124 -8.08 14.98 -24.09
C VAL A 124 -6.78 14.42 -24.68
N ARG A 125 -6.83 13.77 -25.85
CA ARG A 125 -5.68 13.01 -26.38
C ARG A 125 -4.39 13.83 -26.50
N GLN A 126 -4.52 15.10 -26.87
CA GLN A 126 -3.37 15.99 -27.05
C GLN A 126 -2.89 16.64 -25.74
N THR A 127 -3.73 16.66 -24.71
CA THR A 127 -3.49 17.40 -23.46
C THR A 127 -3.21 16.49 -22.28
N ILE A 128 -3.63 15.22 -22.32
CA ILE A 128 -3.40 14.27 -21.24
C ILE A 128 -1.91 14.02 -21.02
N LYS A 129 -1.53 14.09 -19.74
CA LYS A 129 -0.19 13.87 -19.22
C LYS A 129 -0.26 12.95 -18.03
N PHE A 130 0.78 12.15 -17.81
CA PHE A 130 0.88 11.36 -16.59
C PHE A 130 0.83 12.29 -15.34
N PRO A 131 0.11 11.92 -14.26
CA PRO A 131 -0.06 12.81 -13.11
C PRO A 131 1.26 13.14 -12.42
N GLU A 132 1.61 14.42 -12.34
CA GLU A 132 2.87 14.87 -11.71
C GLU A 132 2.94 14.50 -10.22
N GLU A 133 1.83 14.61 -9.47
CA GLU A 133 1.81 14.16 -8.07
C GLU A 133 2.22 12.69 -7.93
N PHE A 134 1.77 11.82 -8.85
CA PHE A 134 2.12 10.41 -8.81
C PHE A 134 3.60 10.19 -9.12
N ARG A 135 4.19 11.00 -10.01
CA ARG A 135 5.64 11.00 -10.25
C ARG A 135 6.41 11.42 -9.00
N LEU A 136 5.93 12.42 -8.26
CA LEU A 136 6.54 12.88 -7.01
C LEU A 136 6.45 11.80 -5.93
N LEU A 137 5.29 11.16 -5.77
CA LEU A 137 5.12 10.01 -4.87
C LEU A 137 6.11 8.88 -5.19
N ALA A 138 6.25 8.52 -6.47
CA ALA A 138 7.14 7.47 -6.91
C ALA A 138 8.64 7.75 -6.69
N LYS A 139 9.02 9.02 -6.46
CA LYS A 139 10.38 9.37 -6.04
C LYS A 139 10.64 9.07 -4.55
N GLN A 140 9.58 8.94 -3.75
CA GLN A 140 9.64 8.75 -2.30
C GLN A 140 9.41 7.30 -1.87
N VAL A 141 8.59 6.56 -2.62
CA VAL A 141 8.19 5.18 -2.30
C VAL A 141 8.26 4.31 -3.56
N GLN A 142 8.64 3.03 -3.43
CA GLN A 142 8.54 2.08 -4.55
C GLN A 142 7.14 1.49 -4.66
N ALA A 143 6.38 1.42 -3.56
CA ALA A 143 4.98 1.00 -3.55
C ALA A 143 4.23 1.62 -2.36
N LEU A 144 2.90 1.64 -2.42
CA LEU A 144 2.00 1.97 -1.31
C LEU A 144 1.21 0.72 -0.93
N THR A 145 1.72 -0.02 0.06
CA THR A 145 1.26 -1.37 0.38
C THR A 145 0.16 -1.42 1.45
N GLY A 146 -0.19 -0.26 2.03
CA GLY A 146 -1.25 -0.15 3.05
C GLY A 146 -0.79 -0.49 4.47
N PRO A 147 -1.63 -0.25 5.48
CA PRO A 147 -1.32 -0.56 6.88
C PRO A 147 -1.29 -2.07 7.15
N GLY A 148 -0.76 -2.48 8.31
CA GLY A 148 -0.68 -3.89 8.72
C GLY A 148 0.66 -4.57 8.44
N MET A 149 0.74 -5.85 8.77
CA MET A 149 1.97 -6.68 8.79
C MET A 149 1.89 -7.80 7.76
N THR A 150 3.04 -8.34 7.34
CA THR A 150 3.23 -9.23 6.18
C THR A 150 2.02 -10.11 5.80
N GLU A 151 1.76 -11.20 6.53
CA GLU A 151 0.74 -12.18 6.15
C GLU A 151 -0.69 -11.62 6.28
N TYR A 152 -0.90 -10.65 7.17
CA TYR A 152 -2.18 -9.97 7.28
C TYR A 152 -2.46 -9.02 6.14
N LYS A 153 -1.42 -8.35 5.65
CA LYS A 153 -1.54 -7.36 4.59
C LYS A 153 -2.07 -8.04 3.32
N SER A 154 -1.55 -9.21 2.97
CA SER A 154 -2.07 -9.98 1.83
C SER A 154 -3.49 -10.51 2.03
N LYS A 155 -3.92 -10.76 3.28
CA LYS A 155 -5.24 -11.32 3.60
C LYS A 155 -6.36 -10.28 3.79
N TYR A 156 -6.02 -9.06 4.21
CA TYR A 156 -7.04 -8.09 4.69
C TYR A 156 -6.88 -6.69 4.14
N GLN A 157 -5.77 -6.40 3.45
CA GLN A 157 -5.43 -5.08 2.96
C GLN A 157 -5.37 -5.05 1.45
N ALA A 158 -5.41 -3.84 0.92
CA ALA A 158 -5.12 -3.55 -0.47
C ALA A 158 -3.76 -2.89 -0.56
N SER A 159 -3.09 -3.01 -1.70
CA SER A 159 -2.05 -2.06 -2.07
C SER A 159 -2.68 -1.02 -2.99
N PHE A 160 -2.49 0.26 -2.70
CA PHE A 160 -2.93 1.33 -3.60
C PHE A 160 -2.10 1.34 -4.88
N TRP A 161 -0.80 1.09 -4.72
CA TRP A 161 0.15 1.01 -5.80
C TRP A 161 1.18 -0.08 -5.49
N THR A 162 1.33 -1.07 -6.37
CA THR A 162 2.28 -2.18 -6.18
C THR A 162 3.69 -1.86 -6.71
N GLY A 163 3.91 -0.63 -7.15
CA GLY A 163 5.16 -0.18 -7.73
C GLY A 163 5.25 -0.29 -9.23
N PRO A 164 6.33 0.25 -9.83
CA PRO A 164 6.58 0.05 -11.25
C PRO A 164 6.89 -1.43 -11.49
N TRP A 165 6.18 -2.05 -12.43
CA TRP A 165 6.66 -3.30 -13.01
C TRP A 165 7.88 -2.94 -13.84
N ILE A 166 9.08 -3.11 -13.26
CA ILE A 166 10.34 -2.76 -13.94
C ILE A 166 10.41 -3.57 -15.25
N PRO A 167 10.68 -2.93 -16.41
CA PRO A 167 10.50 -3.58 -17.70
C PRO A 167 11.40 -4.81 -17.88
N THR A 168 10.82 -5.99 -17.76
CA THR A 168 11.29 -7.17 -18.48
C THR A 168 10.54 -7.24 -19.81
N ALA A 169 10.96 -8.11 -20.75
CA ALA A 169 10.21 -8.35 -21.99
C ALA A 169 8.73 -8.77 -21.76
N GLU A 170 8.36 -9.13 -20.54
CA GLU A 170 6.99 -9.43 -20.12
C GLU A 170 6.18 -8.15 -19.85
N THR A 171 6.81 -7.03 -19.46
CA THR A 171 6.15 -5.77 -19.07
C THR A 171 5.44 -5.05 -20.22
N GLU A 172 5.97 -5.14 -21.46
CA GLU A 172 5.28 -4.60 -22.65
C GLU A 172 3.91 -5.28 -22.89
N ASN A 173 3.73 -6.51 -22.41
CA ASN A 173 2.45 -7.23 -22.48
C ASN A 173 1.51 -6.92 -21.30
N HIS A 174 1.98 -6.21 -20.26
CA HIS A 174 1.19 -5.94 -19.04
C HIS A 174 0.54 -4.56 -19.03
N LEU A 175 1.16 -3.52 -19.63
CA LEU A 175 0.56 -2.18 -19.69
C LEU A 175 -0.85 -2.16 -20.31
N PRO A 176 -1.13 -2.90 -21.41
CA PRO A 176 -2.48 -2.98 -21.96
C PRO A 176 -3.51 -3.61 -21.02
N ASN A 177 -3.08 -4.39 -20.02
CA ASN A 177 -3.99 -5.05 -19.07
C ASN A 177 -4.38 -4.15 -17.90
N ILE A 178 -3.49 -3.21 -17.51
CA ILE A 178 -3.75 -2.29 -16.39
C ILE A 178 -4.42 -1.00 -16.85
N ILE A 179 -4.09 -0.49 -18.04
CA ILE A 179 -4.77 0.66 -18.65
C ILE A 179 -6.16 0.21 -19.08
N LYS A 180 -7.18 0.93 -18.63
CA LYS A 180 -8.59 0.59 -18.91
C LYS A 180 -9.16 1.61 -19.88
N SER A 181 -10.10 1.17 -20.73
CA SER A 181 -10.81 2.11 -21.59
C SER A 181 -11.70 3.04 -20.75
N PRO A 182 -11.97 4.25 -21.22
CA PRO A 182 -12.88 5.18 -20.55
C PRO A 182 -14.25 4.56 -20.23
N GLU A 183 -14.81 3.80 -21.18
CA GLU A 183 -16.12 3.14 -21.05
C GLU A 183 -16.07 2.07 -19.96
N TRP A 184 -15.01 1.28 -19.90
CA TRP A 184 -14.84 0.28 -18.85
C TRP A 184 -14.76 0.94 -17.47
N LEU A 185 -14.04 2.06 -17.34
CA LEU A 185 -13.92 2.80 -16.09
C LEU A 185 -15.26 3.43 -15.66
N GLU A 186 -16.06 3.92 -16.59
CA GLU A 186 -17.41 4.44 -16.33
C GLU A 186 -18.38 3.36 -15.87
N GLU A 187 -18.28 2.16 -16.44
CA GLU A 187 -19.14 1.03 -16.09
C GLU A 187 -18.75 0.34 -14.78
N ASN A 188 -17.45 0.29 -14.46
CA ASN A 188 -16.92 -0.59 -13.40
C ASN A 188 -16.26 0.15 -12.24
N VAL A 189 -15.83 1.41 -12.45
CA VAL A 189 -15.04 2.14 -11.45
C VAL A 189 -15.80 3.32 -10.89
N VAL A 190 -16.23 4.27 -11.72
CA VAL A 190 -16.81 5.52 -11.23
C VAL A 190 -18.32 5.44 -11.06
N SER A 191 -18.83 6.20 -10.09
CA SER A 191 -20.26 6.47 -10.01
C SER A 191 -20.74 7.29 -11.21
N PHE A 192 -22.04 7.21 -11.54
CA PHE A 192 -22.70 7.88 -12.67
C PHE A 192 -22.55 9.42 -12.72
N CYS A 193 -21.94 10.03 -11.71
CA CYS A 193 -21.68 11.47 -11.63
C CYS A 193 -20.33 11.91 -12.22
N TRP A 194 -19.54 11.00 -12.80
CA TRP A 194 -18.22 11.30 -13.38
C TRP A 194 -18.16 10.97 -14.87
N ASP A 195 -17.60 11.90 -15.65
CA ASP A 195 -17.07 11.58 -16.98
C ASP A 195 -15.61 11.11 -16.81
N VAL A 196 -15.22 10.02 -17.47
CA VAL A 196 -13.85 9.51 -17.44
C VAL A 196 -13.21 9.66 -18.81
N ALA A 197 -11.99 10.19 -18.84
CA ALA A 197 -11.24 10.35 -20.07
C ALA A 197 -10.10 9.34 -20.23
N ALA A 198 -9.53 8.84 -19.14
CA ALA A 198 -8.51 7.80 -19.12
C ALA A 198 -8.29 7.28 -17.69
N GLY A 199 -7.60 6.16 -17.54
CA GLY A 199 -7.14 5.70 -16.24
C GLY A 199 -6.51 4.32 -16.30
N TRP A 200 -6.00 3.88 -15.15
CA TRP A 200 -5.45 2.55 -14.99
C TRP A 200 -5.74 2.01 -13.59
N GLU A 201 -5.68 0.69 -13.47
CA GLU A 201 -5.67 -0.03 -12.21
C GLU A 201 -4.26 0.09 -11.60
N SER A 202 -4.14 0.77 -10.47
CA SER A 202 -2.85 1.03 -9.82
C SER A 202 -2.46 -0.03 -8.80
N GLY A 203 -3.45 -0.69 -8.21
CA GLY A 203 -3.23 -1.70 -7.19
C GLY A 203 -4.50 -2.46 -6.82
N VAL A 204 -4.31 -3.55 -6.09
CA VAL A 204 -5.37 -4.51 -5.75
C VAL A 204 -5.05 -5.15 -4.39
N GLY A 205 -6.08 -5.65 -3.73
CA GLY A 205 -5.95 -6.63 -2.65
C GLY A 205 -7.30 -7.09 -2.16
N TYR A 206 -7.40 -7.35 -0.86
CA TYR A 206 -8.57 -8.01 -0.28
C TYR A 206 -9.86 -7.20 -0.49
N ASP A 207 -10.71 -7.68 -1.40
CA ASP A 207 -12.00 -7.08 -1.75
C ASP A 207 -11.91 -5.57 -2.04
N CYS A 208 -10.79 -5.12 -2.62
CA CYS A 208 -10.56 -3.72 -2.93
C CYS A 208 -9.64 -3.55 -4.13
N TRP A 209 -9.99 -2.62 -5.03
CA TRP A 209 -9.23 -2.24 -6.21
C TRP A 209 -8.95 -0.75 -6.19
N SER A 210 -7.75 -0.37 -6.61
CA SER A 210 -7.29 1.01 -6.64
C SER A 210 -7.07 1.47 -8.07
N TYR A 211 -7.48 2.69 -8.36
CA TYR A 211 -7.41 3.28 -9.69
C TYR A 211 -6.87 4.70 -9.65
N VAL A 212 -6.19 5.10 -10.71
CA VAL A 212 -5.85 6.49 -10.99
C VAL A 212 -6.55 6.90 -12.26
N VAL A 213 -7.46 7.87 -12.14
CA VAL A 213 -8.45 8.18 -13.18
C VAL A 213 -8.38 9.65 -13.53
N TYR A 214 -8.32 9.95 -14.82
CA TYR A 214 -8.45 11.30 -15.36
C TYR A 214 -9.93 11.55 -15.66
N CYS A 215 -10.59 12.31 -14.79
CA CYS A 215 -12.04 12.48 -14.82
C CYS A 215 -12.46 13.92 -14.50
N ARG A 216 -13.76 14.18 -14.64
CA ARG A 216 -14.44 15.40 -14.18
C ARG A 216 -15.85 15.07 -13.72
N ARG A 217 -16.45 15.89 -12.88
CA ARG A 217 -17.89 15.77 -12.59
C ARG A 217 -18.72 16.03 -13.85
N ALA A 218 -19.67 15.14 -14.11
CA ALA A 218 -20.60 15.24 -15.24
C ALA A 218 -21.52 16.46 -15.05
N ALA A 219 -21.64 17.28 -16.10
CA ALA A 219 -22.40 18.53 -16.06
C ALA A 219 -23.90 18.35 -15.75
N GLU A 220 -24.48 17.21 -16.11
CA GLU A 220 -25.90 16.92 -15.90
C GLU A 220 -26.25 16.65 -14.42
N ASN A 221 -25.25 16.33 -13.59
CA ASN A 221 -25.43 15.94 -12.19
C ASN A 221 -25.02 17.04 -11.20
N ASP A 222 -24.63 18.23 -11.68
CA ASP A 222 -24.25 19.37 -10.85
C ASP A 222 -25.21 20.55 -11.10
N GLU A 223 -26.38 20.52 -10.44
CA GLU A 223 -27.44 21.54 -10.56
C GLU A 223 -26.94 22.97 -10.23
N ALA A 224 -25.79 23.10 -9.57
CA ALA A 224 -25.18 24.36 -9.17
C ALA A 224 -24.14 24.91 -10.17
N SER A 225 -23.68 24.12 -11.14
CA SER A 225 -22.56 24.51 -12.01
C SER A 225 -22.94 24.55 -13.49
N ALA A 226 -22.94 25.75 -14.07
CA ALA A 226 -23.19 25.97 -15.51
C ALA A 226 -22.02 25.50 -16.42
N CYS A 227 -20.91 25.02 -15.84
CA CYS A 227 -19.78 24.46 -16.57
C CYS A 227 -19.32 23.15 -15.91
N ALA A 228 -19.02 22.16 -16.75
CA ALA A 228 -18.36 20.93 -16.32
C ALA A 228 -17.03 21.28 -15.63
N GLU A 229 -16.71 20.57 -14.55
CA GLU A 229 -15.43 20.68 -13.88
C GLU A 229 -14.28 20.46 -14.88
N PRO A 230 -13.13 21.15 -14.78
CA PRO A 230 -11.98 20.83 -15.60
C PRO A 230 -11.54 19.38 -15.35
N TRP A 231 -11.09 18.71 -16.42
CA TRP A 231 -10.46 17.40 -16.32
C TRP A 231 -9.28 17.43 -15.37
N ALA A 232 -9.22 16.43 -14.48
CA ALA A 232 -8.12 16.30 -13.53
C ALA A 232 -7.91 14.85 -13.12
N TRP A 233 -6.70 14.55 -12.63
CA TRP A 233 -6.40 13.25 -12.05
C TRP A 233 -7.04 13.12 -10.66
N ARG A 234 -7.59 11.95 -10.39
CA ARG A 234 -8.18 11.53 -9.12
C ARG A 234 -7.67 10.15 -8.75
N TYR A 235 -7.59 9.90 -7.46
CA TYR A 235 -7.16 8.63 -6.89
C TYR A 235 -8.38 7.97 -6.28
N MET A 236 -8.64 6.71 -6.65
CA MET A 236 -9.87 6.03 -6.27
C MET A 236 -9.57 4.70 -5.62
N LEU A 237 -10.31 4.37 -4.58
CA LEU A 237 -10.40 3.02 -4.02
C LEU A 237 -11.84 2.56 -4.07
N ASN A 238 -12.05 1.37 -4.62
CA ASN A 238 -13.33 0.72 -4.71
C ASN A 238 -13.28 -0.56 -3.90
N ASP A 239 -14.10 -0.64 -2.85
CA ASP A 239 -14.26 -1.85 -2.05
C ASP A 239 -15.73 -2.23 -1.87
N ILE A 240 -16.00 -3.28 -1.10
CA ILE A 240 -17.37 -3.77 -0.86
C ILE A 240 -18.29 -2.75 -0.17
N TYR A 241 -17.74 -1.70 0.45
CA TYR A 241 -18.49 -0.65 1.13
C TYR A 241 -18.75 0.56 0.24
N GLY A 242 -18.02 0.70 -0.85
CA GLY A 242 -18.27 1.71 -1.86
C GLY A 242 -16.99 2.24 -2.51
N GLN A 243 -17.14 3.44 -3.07
CA GLN A 243 -16.07 4.17 -3.75
C GLN A 243 -15.63 5.36 -2.91
N GLU A 244 -14.33 5.48 -2.73
CA GLU A 244 -13.67 6.67 -2.18
C GLU A 244 -12.88 7.37 -3.30
N VAL A 245 -13.01 8.70 -3.38
CA VAL A 245 -12.36 9.52 -4.42
C VAL A 245 -11.58 10.64 -3.76
N PHE A 246 -10.29 10.72 -4.09
CA PHE A 246 -9.37 11.73 -3.56
C PHE A 246 -8.89 12.64 -4.69
N ASN A 247 -8.84 13.95 -4.40
CA ASN A 247 -8.38 14.92 -5.39
C ASN A 247 -6.85 15.00 -5.46
N THR A 248 -6.18 14.61 -4.38
CA THR A 248 -4.74 14.75 -4.21
C THR A 248 -4.14 13.52 -3.48
N ILE A 249 -2.83 13.32 -3.64
CA ILE A 249 -2.11 12.27 -2.92
C ILE A 249 -2.10 12.49 -1.40
N PRO A 250 -1.90 13.72 -0.87
CA PRO A 250 -2.03 13.96 0.57
C PRO A 250 -3.41 13.59 1.14
N GLU A 251 -4.51 13.88 0.43
CA GLU A 251 -5.86 13.46 0.84
C GLU A 251 -5.98 11.94 0.89
N LEU A 252 -5.51 11.25 -0.16
CA LEU A 252 -5.45 9.80 -0.21
C LEU A 252 -4.67 9.24 0.98
N LEU A 253 -3.43 9.70 1.20
CA LEU A 253 -2.56 9.18 2.27
C LEU A 253 -3.16 9.43 3.65
N ALA A 254 -3.77 10.59 3.88
CA ALA A 254 -4.43 10.95 5.14
C ALA A 254 -5.64 10.08 5.47
N TRP A 255 -6.32 9.52 4.47
CA TRP A 255 -7.37 8.54 4.67
C TRP A 255 -6.79 7.12 4.78
N TYR A 256 -5.86 6.79 3.89
CA TYR A 256 -5.36 5.44 3.67
C TYR A 256 -4.56 4.87 4.84
N TYR A 257 -3.88 5.71 5.64
CA TYR A 257 -3.13 5.22 6.80
C TYR A 257 -4.01 4.54 7.87
N ARG A 258 -5.34 4.80 7.87
CA ARG A 258 -6.32 4.14 8.75
C ARG A 258 -7.16 3.09 8.04
N TYR A 259 -6.93 2.86 6.75
CA TYR A 259 -7.78 1.96 5.97
C TYR A 259 -7.72 0.55 6.54
N ARG A 260 -8.85 0.07 7.07
CA ARG A 260 -8.96 -1.24 7.75
C ARG A 260 -7.88 -1.45 8.83
N GLU A 261 -7.40 -0.37 9.45
CA GLU A 261 -6.48 -0.42 10.58
C GLU A 261 -7.15 -1.19 11.71
N ARG A 262 -6.52 -2.27 12.16
CA ARG A 262 -7.03 -3.08 13.27
C ARG A 262 -6.72 -2.39 14.59
N SER A 263 -7.51 -2.71 15.61
CA SER A 263 -7.15 -2.35 16.98
C SER A 263 -5.88 -3.08 17.39
N LEU A 264 -5.13 -2.50 18.33
CA LEU A 264 -3.98 -3.17 18.90
C LEU A 264 -4.41 -4.51 19.53
N PRO A 265 -3.58 -5.56 19.45
CA PRO A 265 -3.87 -6.84 20.07
C PRO A 265 -4.13 -6.68 21.57
N ASP A 266 -5.15 -7.35 22.09
CA ASP A 266 -5.40 -7.44 23.54
C ASP A 266 -4.67 -8.65 24.11
N ALA A 267 -3.58 -8.38 24.84
CA ALA A 267 -2.76 -9.40 25.49
C ALA A 267 -3.57 -10.33 26.42
N SER A 268 -4.67 -9.84 27.00
CA SER A 268 -5.50 -10.62 27.92
C SER A 268 -6.34 -11.70 27.24
N SER A 269 -6.44 -11.67 25.91
CA SER A 269 -7.23 -12.60 25.10
C SER A 269 -6.44 -13.77 24.51
N MET A 270 -5.13 -13.86 24.78
CA MET A 270 -4.21 -14.79 24.10
C MET A 270 -3.58 -15.78 25.09
N THR A 271 -3.54 -17.07 24.73
CA THR A 271 -2.85 -18.09 25.53
C THR A 271 -1.42 -18.33 25.04
N GLY A 272 -0.49 -18.69 25.96
CA GLY A 272 0.92 -18.96 25.62
C GLY A 272 1.08 -20.00 24.51
N TYR A 273 0.21 -21.01 24.46
CA TYR A 273 0.18 -22.01 23.39
C TYR A 273 -0.22 -21.43 22.02
N GLU A 274 -1.22 -20.55 21.97
CA GLU A 274 -1.62 -19.88 20.71
C GLU A 274 -0.51 -18.96 20.19
N ILE A 275 0.22 -18.32 21.11
CA ILE A 275 1.37 -17.47 20.82
C ILE A 275 2.51 -18.29 20.23
N LEU A 276 2.94 -19.35 20.92
CA LEU A 276 4.06 -20.20 20.47
C LEU A 276 3.75 -20.96 19.17
N THR A 277 2.48 -21.28 18.91
CA THR A 277 2.05 -21.93 17.66
C THR A 277 1.70 -20.97 16.53
N GLY A 278 1.83 -19.65 16.74
CA GLY A 278 1.57 -18.65 15.71
C GLY A 278 0.09 -18.50 15.31
N LYS A 279 -0.85 -19.04 16.10
CA LYS A 279 -2.29 -19.04 15.82
C LYS A 279 -3.01 -17.73 16.15
N VAL A 280 -2.29 -16.77 16.72
CA VAL A 280 -2.83 -15.51 17.23
C VAL A 280 -3.42 -14.61 16.14
N LEU A 281 -3.20 -14.96 14.86
CA LEU A 281 -3.43 -14.09 13.72
C LEU A 281 -4.55 -14.53 12.76
N SER A 282 -5.29 -15.61 13.08
CA SER A 282 -6.41 -16.08 12.25
C SER A 282 -7.72 -15.35 12.56
#